data_AF-A0A660TTL6-F1
#
_entry.id   AF-A0A660TTL6-F1
#
_cell.length_a   1.000
_cell.length_b   1.000
_cell.length_c   1.000
_cell.angle_alpha   90.00
_cell.angle_beta   90.00
_cell.angle_gamma   90.00
#
_symmetry.space_group_name_H-M   'P 1'
#
loop_
_entity.id
_entity.type
_entity.pdbx_description
1 polymer ?
#
loop_
_entity_poly.entity_id
_entity_poly.type
_entity_poly.pdbx_seq_one_letter_code
_entity_poly.pdbx_strand_id
1 'polypeptide(L)'
;MENGEKYIIKKTKDNEVLVKFLAPMDSFEWNKFTSMLVRMLKNGFLKWKFILTEQQIATSVDIGMLVSCNATINSYKGELVIIVLEGSTIHKTLVFTKLDKILNISLLKKN
;
A
#
# COMPACT_ATOMS: atom_id res chain seq x y z
N MET A 1 5.33 -15.42 7.73
CA MET A 1 5.61 -14.19 6.96
C MET A 1 5.66 -14.62 5.51
N GLU A 2 4.83 -14.07 4.62
CA GLU A 2 5.01 -14.25 3.18
C GLU A 2 5.89 -13.06 2.73
N ASN A 3 7.18 -13.30 2.51
CA ASN A 3 8.14 -12.26 2.13
C ASN A 3 8.26 -12.26 0.60
N GLY A 4 7.93 -11.14 -0.03
CA GLY A 4 8.49 -10.81 -1.34
C GLY A 4 9.84 -10.13 -1.12
N GLU A 5 10.74 -10.18 -2.10
CA GLU A 5 12.01 -9.43 -2.01
C GLU A 5 11.79 -7.91 -1.90
N LYS A 6 10.62 -7.43 -2.38
CA LYS A 6 10.26 -6.02 -2.47
C LYS A 6 9.24 -5.57 -1.42
N TYR A 7 8.68 -6.50 -0.63
CA TYR A 7 7.70 -6.16 0.39
C TYR A 7 7.67 -7.18 1.54
N ILE A 8 7.37 -6.68 2.73
CA ILE A 8 7.18 -7.50 3.94
C ILE A 8 5.73 -7.39 4.37
N ILE A 9 5.11 -8.55 4.66
CA ILE A 9 3.74 -8.63 5.15
C ILE A 9 3.71 -9.16 6.57
N LYS A 10 3.08 -8.41 7.45
CA LYS A 10 2.80 -8.80 8.83
C LYS A 10 1.30 -8.75 9.07
N LYS A 11 0.74 -9.89 9.47
CA LYS A 11 -0.65 -10.00 9.94
C LYS A 11 -0.68 -9.75 11.44
N THR A 12 -1.67 -9.02 11.91
CA THR A 12 -1.91 -8.77 13.33
C THR A 12 -3.08 -9.62 13.82
N LYS A 13 -3.31 -9.65 15.14
CA LYS A 13 -4.42 -10.42 15.75
C LYS A 13 -5.80 -9.84 15.42
N ASP A 14 -5.88 -8.57 14.99
CA ASP A 14 -7.14 -7.86 14.78
C ASP A 14 -7.59 -7.88 13.30
N ASN A 15 -7.19 -8.90 12.55
CA ASN A 15 -7.39 -9.00 11.10
C ASN A 15 -6.85 -7.80 10.30
N GLU A 16 -5.89 -7.06 10.87
CA GLU A 16 -5.16 -6.00 10.20
C GLU A 16 -3.88 -6.55 9.56
N VAL A 17 -3.56 -6.04 8.37
CA VAL A 17 -2.40 -6.39 7.57
C VAL A 17 -1.52 -5.17 7.39
N LEU A 18 -0.26 -5.31 7.80
CA LEU A 18 0.78 -4.32 7.56
C LEU A 18 1.60 -4.78 6.37
N VAL A 19 1.75 -3.92 5.36
CA VAL A 19 2.60 -4.14 4.21
C VAL A 19 3.67 -3.05 4.19
N LYS A 20 4.94 -3.43 4.38
CA LYS A 20 6.06 -2.51 4.18
C LYS A 20 6.64 -2.76 2.80
N PHE A 21 6.58 -1.77 1.93
CA PHE A 21 7.23 -1.83 0.62
C PHE A 21 8.67 -1.34 0.75
N LEU A 22 9.59 -2.09 0.16
CA LEU A 22 11.04 -1.90 0.28
C LEU A 22 11.67 -1.39 -1.01
N ALA A 23 11.03 -1.63 -2.15
CA ALA A 23 11.55 -1.30 -3.47
C ALA A 23 10.39 -1.24 -4.50
N PRO A 24 10.60 -0.63 -5.69
CA PRO A 24 9.59 -0.61 -6.73
C PRO A 24 9.32 -2.04 -7.21
N MET A 25 8.08 -2.27 -7.68
CA MET A 25 7.63 -3.58 -8.13
C MET A 25 7.30 -3.56 -9.61
N ASP A 26 7.68 -4.61 -10.32
CA ASP A 26 7.25 -4.79 -11.71
C ASP A 26 5.82 -5.33 -11.82
N SER A 27 5.31 -5.44 -13.05
CA SER A 27 3.96 -5.92 -13.31
C SER A 27 3.71 -7.34 -12.82
N PHE A 28 4.72 -8.21 -12.84
CA PHE A 28 4.59 -9.59 -12.37
C PHE A 28 4.48 -9.64 -10.84
N GLU A 29 5.33 -8.89 -10.15
CA GLU A 29 5.32 -8.75 -8.71
C GLU A 29 4.00 -8.14 -8.22
N TRP A 30 3.50 -7.12 -8.91
CA TRP A 30 2.20 -6.50 -8.63
C TRP A 30 1.04 -7.49 -8.79
N ASN A 31 1.03 -8.31 -9.85
CA ASN A 31 0.02 -9.34 -10.05
C ASN A 31 0.04 -10.41 -8.94
N LYS A 32 1.23 -10.82 -8.50
CA LYS A 32 1.36 -11.75 -7.37
C LYS A 32 0.83 -11.14 -6.08
N PHE A 33 1.17 -9.89 -5.82
CA PHE A 33 0.70 -9.16 -4.64
C PHE A 33 -0.82 -8.97 -4.63
N THR A 34 -1.42 -8.52 -5.73
CA THR A 34 -2.88 -8.32 -5.81
C THR A 34 -3.66 -9.62 -5.67
N SER A 35 -3.16 -10.72 -6.25
CA SER A 35 -3.75 -12.05 -6.07
C SER A 35 -3.77 -12.48 -4.60
N MET A 36 -2.66 -12.26 -3.90
CA MET A 36 -2.55 -12.54 -2.46
C MET A 36 -3.45 -11.60 -1.63
N LEU A 37 -3.52 -10.31 -1.97
CA LEU A 37 -4.40 -9.33 -1.34
C LEU A 37 -5.86 -9.77 -1.45
N VAL A 38 -6.33 -10.18 -2.63
CA VAL A 38 -7.70 -10.67 -2.84
C VAL A 38 -7.98 -11.92 -2.00
N ARG A 39 -7.03 -12.86 -1.95
CA ARG A 39 -7.14 -14.05 -1.10
C ARG A 39 -7.27 -13.68 0.38
N MET A 40 -6.52 -12.70 0.84
CA MET A 40 -6.58 -12.22 2.23
C MET A 40 -7.88 -11.49 2.54
N LEU A 41 -8.38 -10.64 1.62
CA LEU A 41 -9.68 -10.00 1.76
C LEU A 41 -10.82 -11.03 1.88
N LYS A 42 -10.81 -12.08 1.04
CA LYS A 42 -11.77 -13.19 1.12
C LYS A 42 -11.72 -13.93 2.46
N ASN A 43 -10.57 -13.92 3.13
CA ASN A 43 -10.37 -14.52 4.46
C ASN A 43 -10.66 -13.55 5.61
N GLY A 44 -11.23 -12.37 5.35
CA GLY A 44 -11.67 -11.42 6.38
C GLY A 44 -10.60 -10.43 6.86
N PHE A 45 -9.43 -10.38 6.22
CA PHE A 45 -8.42 -9.35 6.49
C PHE A 45 -8.83 -8.03 5.82
N LEU A 46 -9.64 -7.23 6.50
CA LEU A 46 -10.27 -6.03 5.93
C LEU A 46 -9.55 -4.71 6.26
N LYS A 47 -8.61 -4.70 7.19
CA LYS A 47 -7.84 -3.49 7.57
C LYS A 47 -6.42 -3.58 7.03
N TRP A 48 -6.00 -2.59 6.26
CA TRP A 48 -4.69 -2.61 5.60
C TRP A 48 -3.93 -1.33 5.88
N LYS A 49 -2.63 -1.46 6.14
CA LYS A 49 -1.69 -0.33 6.21
C LYS A 49 -0.54 -0.56 5.27
N PHE A 50 -0.37 0.33 4.31
CA PHE A 50 0.74 0.31 3.36
C PHE A 50 1.78 1.33 3.81
N ILE A 51 2.97 0.86 4.16
CA ILE A 51 4.07 1.68 4.66
C ILE A 51 5.02 1.94 3.49
N LEU A 52 5.06 3.19 3.04
CA LEU A 52 5.91 3.69 1.95
C LEU A 52 6.94 4.67 2.53
N THR A 53 7.88 4.15 3.33
CA THR A 53 8.89 4.97 4.04
C THR A 53 10.20 5.16 3.26
N GLU A 54 10.35 4.49 2.11
CA GLU A 54 11.57 4.51 1.31
C GLU A 54 11.31 5.19 -0.04
N GLN A 55 12.28 5.97 -0.54
CA GLN A 55 12.15 6.87 -1.71
C GLN A 55 11.87 6.17 -3.07
N GLN A 56 11.75 4.85 -3.13
CA GLN A 56 11.86 4.10 -4.38
C GLN A 56 10.53 3.83 -5.09
N ILE A 57 9.39 4.02 -4.44
CA ILE A 57 8.07 3.84 -5.07
C ILE A 57 7.68 5.17 -5.69
N ALA A 58 8.00 5.36 -6.96
CA ALA A 58 7.74 6.62 -7.65
C ALA A 58 7.37 6.45 -9.14
N THR A 59 7.23 5.22 -9.63
CA THR A 59 6.76 5.03 -11.01
C THR A 59 5.25 5.29 -11.08
N SER A 60 4.77 5.75 -12.23
CA SER A 60 3.34 5.91 -12.47
C SER A 60 2.57 4.57 -12.37
N VAL A 61 3.24 3.46 -12.68
CA VAL A 61 2.69 2.10 -12.53
C VAL A 61 2.43 1.80 -11.06
N ASP A 62 3.43 1.99 -10.18
CA ASP A 62 3.26 1.75 -8.75
C ASP A 62 2.10 2.57 -8.16
N ILE A 63 2.03 3.85 -8.54
CA ILE A 63 0.94 4.74 -8.11
C ILE A 63 -0.43 4.22 -8.58
N GLY A 64 -0.55 3.82 -9.84
CA GLY A 64 -1.78 3.21 -10.37
C GLY A 64 -2.16 1.92 -9.62
N MET A 65 -1.17 1.10 -9.26
CA MET A 65 -1.39 -0.12 -8.51
C MET A 65 -1.82 0.14 -7.06
N LEU A 66 -1.30 1.18 -6.40
CA LEU A 66 -1.77 1.61 -5.08
C LEU A 66 -3.25 2.01 -5.12
N VAL A 67 -3.66 2.77 -6.15
CA VAL A 67 -5.07 3.15 -6.36
C VAL A 67 -5.93 1.91 -6.62
N SER A 68 -5.46 0.98 -7.44
CA SER A 68 -6.15 -0.29 -7.71
C SER A 68 -6.33 -1.13 -6.44
N CYS A 69 -5.30 -1.21 -5.59
CA CYS A 69 -5.38 -1.88 -4.29
C CYS A 69 -6.43 -1.22 -3.39
N ASN A 70 -6.43 0.11 -3.29
CA ASN A 70 -7.44 0.85 -2.52
C ASN A 70 -8.86 0.54 -3.01
N ALA A 71 -9.10 0.61 -4.33
CA ALA A 71 -10.40 0.30 -4.92
C ALA A 71 -10.82 -1.15 -4.63
N THR A 72 -9.89 -2.09 -4.75
CA THR A 72 -10.13 -3.52 -4.45
C THR A 72 -10.50 -3.71 -2.99
N ILE A 73 -9.73 -3.17 -2.05
CA ILE A 73 -10.00 -3.25 -0.61
C ILE A 73 -11.38 -2.66 -0.28
N ASN A 74 -11.70 -1.48 -0.84
CA ASN A 74 -13.00 -0.82 -0.63
C ASN A 74 -14.18 -1.64 -1.18
N SER A 75 -14.00 -2.35 -2.30
CA SER A 75 -15.05 -3.23 -2.84
C SER A 75 -15.41 -4.40 -1.92
N TYR A 76 -14.48 -4.80 -1.04
CA TYR A 76 -14.70 -5.78 0.03
C TYR A 76 -15.14 -5.12 1.35
N LYS A 77 -15.51 -3.83 1.33
CA LYS A 77 -15.81 -3.01 2.51
C LYS A 77 -14.66 -2.94 3.53
N GLY A 78 -13.42 -3.12 3.04
CA GLY A 78 -12.22 -2.92 3.83
C GLY A 78 -11.77 -1.46 3.87
N GLU A 79 -10.69 -1.21 4.59
CA GLU A 79 -10.06 0.09 4.73
C GLU A 79 -8.56 -0.03 4.46
N LEU A 80 -8.02 0.89 3.65
CA LEU A 80 -6.60 1.04 3.42
C LEU A 80 -6.11 2.38 3.96
N VAL A 81 -5.08 2.37 4.80
CA VAL A 81 -4.31 3.56 5.18
C VAL A 81 -2.93 3.49 4.54
N ILE A 82 -2.54 4.54 3.82
CA ILE A 82 -1.21 4.67 3.25
C ILE A 82 -0.37 5.56 4.16
N ILE A 83 0.71 5.01 4.68
CA ILE A 83 1.63 5.68 5.60
C ILE A 83 2.85 6.13 4.81
N VAL A 84 3.08 7.43 4.75
CA VAL A 84 4.21 8.04 4.04
C VAL A 84 4.98 8.99 4.95
N LEU A 85 6.27 9.16 4.69
CA LEU A 85 7.05 10.20 5.36
C LEU A 85 6.67 11.58 4.80
N GLU A 86 6.38 12.54 5.67
CA GLU A 86 6.09 13.91 5.29
C GLU A 86 7.25 14.51 4.48
N GLY A 87 6.91 15.25 3.43
CA GLY A 87 7.89 15.85 2.49
C GLY A 87 8.65 14.88 1.58
N SER A 88 8.46 13.56 1.71
CA SER A 88 9.09 12.56 0.82
C SER A 88 8.64 12.68 -0.65
N THR A 89 9.41 12.09 -1.57
CA THR A 89 9.05 12.05 -3.00
C THR A 89 7.67 11.45 -3.22
N ILE A 90 7.37 10.30 -2.60
CA ILE A 90 6.06 9.66 -2.70
C ILE A 90 4.94 10.56 -2.14
N HIS A 91 5.16 11.22 -0.99
CA HIS A 91 4.18 12.18 -0.45
C HIS A 91 3.90 13.31 -1.44
N LYS A 92 4.96 13.93 -2.00
CA LYS A 92 4.81 14.99 -3.02
C LYS A 92 4.10 14.50 -4.27
N THR A 93 4.39 13.29 -4.74
CA THR A 93 3.73 12.67 -5.90
C THR A 93 2.24 12.46 -5.62
N LEU A 94 1.86 11.95 -4.46
CA LEU A 94 0.47 11.74 -4.09
C LEU A 94 -0.31 13.06 -4.02
N VAL A 95 0.28 14.12 -3.49
CA VAL A 95 -0.31 15.47 -3.47
C VAL A 95 -0.41 16.06 -4.88
N PHE A 96 0.66 15.98 -5.66
CA PHE A 96 0.69 16.51 -7.04
C PHE A 96 -0.35 15.85 -7.94
N THR A 97 -0.52 14.54 -7.80
CA THR A 97 -1.54 13.75 -8.51
C THR A 97 -2.93 13.84 -7.90
N LYS A 98 -3.11 14.63 -6.83
CA LYS A 98 -4.36 14.79 -6.06
C LYS A 98 -4.92 13.49 -5.48
N LEU A 99 -4.08 12.46 -5.36
CA LEU A 99 -4.46 11.17 -4.79
C LEU A 99 -4.62 11.23 -3.27
N ASP A 100 -4.06 12.23 -2.61
CA ASP A 100 -4.32 12.59 -1.21
C ASP A 100 -5.80 12.90 -0.92
N LYS A 101 -6.58 13.23 -1.95
CA LYS A 101 -8.03 13.47 -1.83
C LYS A 101 -8.88 12.20 -1.93
N ILE A 102 -8.28 11.09 -2.36
CA ILE A 102 -8.97 9.83 -2.67
C ILE A 102 -8.48 8.70 -1.75
N LEU A 103 -7.18 8.71 -1.44
CA LEU A 103 -6.54 7.73 -0.59
C LEU A 103 -6.51 8.25 0.85
N ASN A 104 -6.73 7.38 1.83
CA ASN A 104 -6.53 7.72 3.23
C ASN A 104 -5.03 7.70 3.53
N ILE A 105 -4.41 8.88 3.65
CA ILE A 105 -2.98 9.04 3.87
C ILE A 105 -2.69 9.47 5.30
N SER A 106 -1.79 8.75 5.96
CA SER A 106 -1.22 9.09 7.26
C SER A 106 0.23 9.54 7.10
N LEU A 107 0.56 10.71 7.64
CA LEU A 107 1.89 11.30 7.53
C LEU A 107 2.74 10.99 8.77
N LEU A 108 3.92 10.41 8.55
CA LEU A 108 4.96 10.32 9.57
C LEU A 108 5.82 11.58 9.50
N LYS A 109 5.93 12.29 10.63
CA LYS A 109 6.84 13.42 10.76
C LYS A 109 8.28 12.90 10.81
N LYS A 110 9.18 13.58 10.12
CA LYS A 110 10.62 13.34 10.24
C LYS A 110 11.06 14.01 11.54
N ASN A 111 11.47 13.22 12.54
CA ASN A 111 12.17 13.75 13.70
C ASN A 111 13.54 14.30 13.30
#